data_AF-A0A174YWW3-F1
#
_entry.id   AF-A0A174YWW3-F1
#
_cell.length_a   1.000
_cell.length_b   1.000
_cell.length_c   1.000
_cell.angle_alpha   90.00
_cell.angle_beta   90.00
_cell.angle_gamma   90.00
#
_symmetry.space_group_name_H-M   'P 1'
#
loop_
_entity.id
_entity.type
_entity.pdbx_description
1 polymer ?
#
loop_
_entity_poly.entity_id
_entity_poly.type
_entity_poly.pdbx_seq_one_letter_code
_entity_poly.pdbx_strand_id
1 'polypeptide(L)'
;MPDDFNKNTSIEDEIEKSLQKMVEEETTVAKAYVGNADDYKAEQPSDINDGKTRVVPKITDEILKEQQVINKSSQPTQEELTDRDILLDDDDDEEPEDEDKEILKDATKKPLDKKTKLIIAGVAAGVALVLIIIIIVAVSLNKKSKNNYDYYYQTGMKLYEEGNYGDASSYLSKASKENEGKKNLNLKYTLYRCYESSGNEDEAVNVLKDILSYDENYEDAVKALADIYYKKEDADNLTKLIRKYQDGKCSNAVKNYIVKEPSASKEPGSYDDDVELKFTCDSGCVVYYTTDGKEPDIKSTLYDGTAIKLETGTTKIKAVSVNSIGVYSKVVEFEYVVEYGAPAAPDVTPASGKYSDGEKIKINNIPDKCKAYYTTDGTTPTSSSTEYTGEFDMPTGNTVIAFVIINDHEQSSTVVKRNYNVEVKNTYTYSQAESQLKNVLISKKVLKSDSVASDGSGVNFVYISKTKVGNNEMYIIRYDVIKGGSTTTAGLYGVDTSSGKVYTVTGTEGSYSAKEY
;
A
#
# COMPACT_ATOMS: atom_id res chain seq x y z
N MET A 1 3.64 58.45 -18.14
CA MET A 1 3.04 57.12 -18.31
C MET A 1 2.39 57.09 -19.68
N PRO A 2 2.91 56.23 -20.55
CA PRO A 2 2.08 55.10 -20.99
C PRO A 2 2.80 53.75 -20.83
N ASP A 3 1.98 52.71 -20.83
CA ASP A 3 2.23 51.32 -20.42
C ASP A 3 3.23 50.56 -21.31
N ASP A 4 4.09 49.80 -20.64
CA ASP A 4 5.11 48.92 -21.23
C ASP A 4 4.66 47.46 -21.00
N PHE A 5 3.91 46.91 -21.97
CA PHE A 5 3.63 45.47 -22.05
C PHE A 5 4.44 44.91 -23.22
N ASN A 6 5.63 44.38 -22.94
CA ASN A 6 6.48 43.74 -23.94
C ASN A 6 6.94 42.35 -23.47
N LYS A 7 6.39 41.35 -24.17
CA LYS A 7 6.96 40.04 -24.56
C LYS A 7 7.49 39.10 -23.48
N ASN A 8 6.67 38.09 -23.18
CA ASN A 8 7.09 36.77 -22.72
C ASN A 8 7.11 35.78 -23.90
N THR A 9 8.00 35.99 -24.90
CA THR A 9 8.11 35.13 -26.10
C THR A 9 9.27 34.14 -26.04
N SER A 10 9.96 33.99 -24.89
CA SER A 10 11.19 33.18 -24.84
C SER A 10 10.92 31.67 -24.65
N ILE A 11 9.81 31.30 -24.02
CA ILE A 11 9.56 29.90 -23.63
C ILE A 11 8.80 29.15 -24.74
N GLU A 12 7.83 29.80 -25.39
CA GLU A 12 7.08 29.20 -26.48
C GLU A 12 7.98 28.92 -27.70
N ASP A 13 8.90 29.84 -28.03
CA ASP A 13 9.90 29.66 -29.10
C ASP A 13 10.92 28.54 -28.80
N GLU A 14 11.25 28.31 -27.52
CA GLU A 14 12.14 27.21 -27.10
C GLU A 14 11.44 25.85 -27.15
N ILE A 15 10.15 25.79 -26.81
CA ILE A 15 9.33 24.58 -26.91
C ILE A 15 9.14 24.19 -28.39
N GLU A 16 8.87 25.16 -29.28
CA GLU A 16 8.70 24.90 -30.71
C GLU A 16 10.00 24.38 -31.35
N LYS A 17 11.17 24.95 -30.99
CA LYS A 17 12.48 24.44 -31.42
C LYS A 17 12.78 23.04 -30.90
N SER A 18 12.41 22.73 -29.66
CA SER A 18 12.59 21.40 -29.08
C SER A 18 11.73 20.34 -29.77
N LEU A 19 10.46 20.68 -30.06
CA LEU A 19 9.54 19.83 -30.81
C LEU A 19 10.01 19.59 -32.25
N GLN A 20 10.49 20.62 -32.95
CA GLN A 20 11.07 20.46 -34.29
C GLN A 20 12.29 19.54 -34.30
N LYS A 21 13.16 19.62 -33.27
CA LYS A 21 14.34 18.77 -33.15
C LYS A 21 13.99 17.30 -32.93
N MET A 22 12.96 17.00 -32.11
CA MET A 22 12.48 15.63 -31.93
C MET A 22 11.90 15.03 -33.22
N VAL A 23 11.13 15.82 -33.98
CA VAL A 23 10.55 15.36 -35.26
C VAL A 23 11.64 15.08 -36.30
N GLU A 24 12.71 15.88 -36.34
CA GLU A 24 13.86 15.63 -37.23
C GLU A 24 14.67 14.39 -36.81
N GLU A 25 14.85 14.14 -35.52
CA GLU A 25 15.51 12.94 -35.01
C GLU A 25 14.71 11.67 -35.32
N GLU A 26 13.38 11.65 -35.10
CA GLU A 26 12.53 10.51 -35.46
C GLU A 26 12.50 10.24 -36.97
N THR A 27 12.47 11.29 -37.79
CA THR A 27 12.46 11.15 -39.26
C THR A 27 13.80 10.64 -39.80
N THR A 28 14.91 10.94 -39.11
CA THR A 28 16.25 10.47 -39.46
C THR A 28 16.44 8.99 -39.10
N VAL A 29 15.90 8.56 -37.96
CA VAL A 29 15.88 7.14 -37.54
C VAL A 29 14.99 6.30 -38.48
N ALA A 30 13.84 6.82 -38.89
CA ALA A 30 12.97 6.15 -39.86
C ALA A 30 13.61 6.01 -41.25
N LYS A 31 14.39 7.01 -41.71
CA LYS A 31 15.15 6.92 -42.97
C LYS A 31 16.33 5.96 -42.89
N ALA A 32 16.97 5.82 -41.72
CA ALA A 32 18.04 4.85 -41.50
C ALA A 32 17.53 3.40 -41.51
N TYR A 33 16.27 3.17 -41.10
CA TYR A 33 15.64 1.84 -41.14
C TYR A 33 15.18 1.39 -42.54
N VAL A 34 14.89 2.32 -43.45
CA VAL A 34 14.41 2.00 -44.81
C VAL A 34 15.57 1.80 -45.81
N GLY A 35 16.80 2.21 -45.48
CA GLY A 35 17.95 2.20 -46.39
C GLY A 35 18.72 0.87 -46.54
N ASN A 36 18.40 -0.17 -45.78
CA ASN A 36 19.17 -1.43 -45.73
C ASN A 36 18.30 -2.68 -46.00
N ALA A 37 17.53 -2.68 -47.07
CA ALA A 37 16.72 -3.84 -47.47
C ALA A 37 16.92 -4.21 -48.95
N ASP A 38 18.15 -4.49 -49.34
CA ASP A 38 18.48 -5.21 -50.59
C ASP A 38 19.63 -6.19 -50.32
N ASP A 39 19.35 -7.26 -49.56
CA ASP A 39 19.80 -8.63 -49.85
C ASP A 39 19.45 -9.55 -48.67
N TYR A 40 19.28 -10.82 -49.00
CA TYR A 40 19.16 -12.01 -48.16
C TYR A 40 17.78 -12.69 -48.02
N LYS A 41 17.84 -13.97 -48.40
CA LYS A 41 16.79 -14.96 -48.63
C LYS A 41 16.18 -15.48 -47.33
N ALA A 42 14.94 -15.90 -47.47
CA ALA A 42 14.05 -16.47 -46.48
C ALA A 42 14.60 -17.70 -45.74
N GLU A 43 14.48 -17.68 -44.40
CA GLU A 43 14.16 -18.84 -43.57
C GLU A 43 13.10 -18.44 -42.52
N GLN A 44 12.25 -19.40 -42.16
CA GLN A 44 10.96 -19.23 -41.47
C GLN A 44 11.08 -18.79 -39.99
N PRO A 45 10.09 -18.05 -39.45
CA PRO A 45 10.14 -17.53 -38.08
C PRO A 45 9.51 -18.47 -37.05
N SER A 46 10.13 -18.53 -35.86
CA SER A 46 9.50 -18.98 -34.61
C SER A 46 9.00 -17.77 -33.82
N ASP A 47 7.78 -17.92 -33.30
CA ASP A 47 6.92 -16.89 -32.67
C ASP A 47 7.58 -16.06 -31.56
N ILE A 48 7.49 -14.73 -31.69
CA ILE A 48 7.40 -13.78 -30.56
C ILE A 48 6.19 -12.87 -30.81
N ASN A 49 5.28 -12.91 -29.84
CA ASN A 49 3.96 -12.28 -29.86
C ASN A 49 4.01 -10.94 -29.10
N ASP A 50 4.10 -9.83 -29.84
CA ASP A 50 3.85 -8.50 -29.29
C ASP A 50 2.39 -8.08 -29.53
N GLY A 51 1.76 -7.66 -28.43
CA GLY A 51 0.32 -7.52 -28.27
C GLY A 51 -0.32 -6.48 -29.18
N LYS A 52 -1.43 -6.89 -29.81
CA LYS A 52 -2.48 -6.00 -30.33
C LYS A 52 -3.77 -6.14 -29.53
N THR A 53 -4.26 -4.97 -29.13
CA THR A 53 -5.59 -4.55 -28.69
C THR A 53 -6.72 -5.58 -28.87
N ARG A 54 -7.36 -5.99 -27.77
CA ARG A 54 -8.56 -6.84 -27.77
C ARG A 54 -9.83 -6.01 -27.92
N VAL A 55 -10.59 -6.38 -28.95
CA VAL A 55 -11.92 -5.91 -29.30
C VAL A 55 -12.96 -6.55 -28.36
N VAL A 56 -13.94 -5.75 -27.93
CA VAL A 56 -15.10 -6.18 -27.12
C VAL A 56 -15.95 -7.21 -27.90
N PRO A 57 -16.30 -8.38 -27.33
CA PRO A 57 -17.24 -9.28 -27.99
C PRO A 57 -18.68 -8.82 -27.80
N LYS A 58 -19.43 -8.81 -28.91
CA LYS A 58 -20.89 -8.71 -28.93
C LYS A 58 -21.49 -9.92 -28.22
N ILE A 59 -22.44 -9.65 -27.34
CA ILE A 59 -23.31 -10.64 -26.70
C ILE A 59 -24.19 -11.27 -27.78
N THR A 60 -24.08 -12.59 -27.95
CA THR A 60 -24.97 -13.40 -28.80
C THR A 60 -25.99 -14.12 -27.91
N ASP A 61 -27.23 -14.15 -28.38
CA ASP A 61 -28.46 -14.66 -27.74
C ASP A 61 -28.45 -16.18 -27.48
N GLU A 62 -27.61 -16.66 -26.56
CA GLU A 62 -27.51 -18.10 -26.26
C GLU A 62 -27.47 -18.48 -24.77
N ILE A 63 -27.98 -17.62 -23.87
CA ILE A 63 -28.25 -17.99 -22.46
C ILE A 63 -29.63 -17.50 -22.01
N LEU A 64 -30.65 -17.79 -22.82
CA LEU A 64 -32.04 -17.72 -22.40
C LEU A 64 -32.73 -19.05 -22.73
N LYS A 65 -33.14 -19.75 -21.67
CA LYS A 65 -33.87 -21.04 -21.60
C LYS A 65 -33.01 -22.29 -21.51
N GLU A 66 -32.88 -22.80 -20.28
CA GLU A 66 -33.37 -24.15 -19.94
C GLU A 66 -33.28 -24.35 -18.42
N GLN A 67 -34.42 -24.17 -17.73
CA GLN A 67 -34.76 -24.89 -16.49
C GLN A 67 -36.26 -24.70 -16.18
N GLN A 68 -37.09 -25.36 -16.99
CA GLN A 68 -38.39 -25.88 -16.58
C GLN A 68 -38.56 -27.20 -17.30
N VAL A 69 -38.41 -28.33 -16.59
CA VAL A 69 -39.36 -29.46 -16.51
C VAL A 69 -38.78 -30.45 -15.50
N ILE A 70 -39.24 -30.42 -14.25
CA ILE A 70 -39.76 -31.62 -13.56
C ILE A 70 -40.90 -31.10 -12.67
N ASN A 71 -42.11 -31.60 -12.92
CA ASN A 71 -43.31 -31.19 -12.19
C ASN A 71 -44.17 -32.42 -11.86
N LYS A 72 -44.73 -32.41 -10.64
CA LYS A 72 -45.88 -33.19 -10.10
C LYS A 72 -45.56 -34.64 -9.71
N SER A 73 -46.04 -35.20 -8.60
CA SER A 73 -47.30 -35.05 -7.82
C SER A 73 -47.02 -35.66 -6.41
N SER A 74 -47.62 -35.32 -5.26
CA SER A 74 -49.06 -35.35 -4.92
C SER A 74 -49.33 -34.73 -3.53
N GLN A 75 -50.60 -34.42 -3.35
CA GLN A 75 -51.37 -33.74 -2.29
C GLN A 75 -51.35 -34.30 -0.83
N PRO A 76 -52.01 -33.59 0.12
CA PRO A 76 -51.86 -33.72 1.57
C PRO A 76 -52.88 -34.68 2.21
N THR A 77 -52.61 -35.09 3.45
CA THR A 77 -53.57 -35.76 4.34
C THR A 77 -53.88 -34.88 5.55
N GLN A 78 -55.15 -34.53 5.69
CA GLN A 78 -55.80 -34.23 6.97
C GLN A 78 -56.06 -35.56 7.68
N GLU A 79 -55.80 -35.62 8.99
CA GLU A 79 -56.51 -36.53 9.87
C GLU A 79 -56.93 -35.80 11.15
N GLU A 80 -58.18 -36.06 11.48
CA GLU A 80 -59.04 -35.60 12.55
C GLU A 80 -58.74 -36.41 13.82
N LEU A 81 -58.62 -35.79 14.99
CA LEU A 81 -58.73 -36.51 16.26
C LEU A 81 -59.53 -35.70 17.29
N THR A 82 -60.41 -36.47 17.92
CA THR A 82 -61.60 -36.14 18.71
C THR A 82 -61.34 -36.06 20.22
N ASP A 83 -62.32 -35.50 20.93
CA ASP A 83 -62.51 -35.50 22.38
C ASP A 83 -62.18 -36.84 23.08
N ARG A 84 -61.53 -36.79 24.26
CA ARG A 84 -62.16 -37.03 25.57
C ARG A 84 -61.14 -37.21 26.70
N ASP A 85 -61.48 -36.58 27.82
CA ASP A 85 -61.31 -36.94 29.24
C ASP A 85 -60.49 -38.19 29.59
N ILE A 86 -59.69 -38.08 30.68
CA ILE A 86 -59.84 -38.88 31.92
C ILE A 86 -58.68 -38.64 32.91
N LEU A 87 -59.08 -38.36 34.16
CA LEU A 87 -58.45 -38.62 35.46
C LEU A 87 -57.17 -37.88 35.86
N LEU A 88 -57.30 -37.06 36.91
CA LEU A 88 -56.65 -37.38 38.19
C LEU A 88 -57.66 -37.11 39.34
N ASP A 89 -58.02 -38.20 40.00
CA ASP A 89 -58.64 -38.33 41.32
C ASP A 89 -57.79 -37.56 42.37
N ASP A 90 -58.43 -36.74 43.21
CA ASP A 90 -58.86 -37.04 44.59
C ASP A 90 -57.72 -37.57 45.48
N ASP A 91 -57.33 -36.79 46.49
CA ASP A 91 -57.74 -37.09 47.87
C ASP A 91 -57.09 -36.17 48.92
N ASP A 92 -57.88 -36.01 49.99
CA ASP A 92 -57.61 -35.62 51.38
C ASP A 92 -57.50 -34.11 51.70
N ASP A 93 -58.55 -33.49 52.26
CA ASP A 93 -59.07 -33.59 53.66
C ASP A 93 -58.19 -32.78 54.63
N GLU A 94 -58.66 -31.96 55.57
CA GLU A 94 -59.90 -31.82 56.36
C GLU A 94 -59.76 -30.41 57.04
N GLU A 95 -60.72 -29.46 56.99
CA GLU A 95 -61.93 -29.29 57.83
C GLU A 95 -61.78 -28.23 58.97
N PRO A 96 -62.85 -27.77 59.66
CA PRO A 96 -63.43 -26.41 59.59
C PRO A 96 -63.37 -25.69 60.97
N GLU A 97 -64.05 -24.60 61.35
CA GLU A 97 -65.45 -24.15 61.32
C GLU A 97 -65.49 -22.67 61.78
N ASP A 98 -66.56 -21.95 61.43
CA ASP A 98 -67.39 -21.28 62.46
C ASP A 98 -68.71 -20.81 61.83
N GLU A 99 -69.79 -21.39 62.35
CA GLU A 99 -71.20 -21.05 62.10
C GLU A 99 -71.59 -19.75 62.79
N ASP A 100 -72.53 -19.01 62.20
CA ASP A 100 -73.58 -18.32 62.98
C ASP A 100 -74.76 -17.97 62.06
N LYS A 101 -75.84 -18.76 62.15
CA LYS A 101 -77.17 -18.41 61.64
C LYS A 101 -78.19 -18.58 62.76
N GLU A 102 -78.64 -17.44 63.27
CA GLU A 102 -79.79 -17.37 64.18
C GLU A 102 -81.12 -17.74 63.50
N ILE A 103 -82.00 -18.27 64.35
CA ILE A 103 -83.26 -18.94 64.08
C ILE A 103 -84.45 -17.95 64.09
N LEU A 104 -85.36 -18.16 63.13
CA LEU A 104 -86.82 -17.93 63.06
C LEU A 104 -87.49 -16.91 64.01
N LYS A 105 -88.39 -16.09 63.44
CA LYS A 105 -89.80 -16.09 63.88
C LYS A 105 -90.79 -15.51 62.86
N ASP A 106 -91.86 -16.29 62.72
CA ASP A 106 -93.10 -16.10 61.98
C ASP A 106 -93.91 -14.91 62.54
N ALA A 107 -94.55 -14.15 61.65
CA ALA A 107 -95.61 -13.20 61.99
C ALA A 107 -96.52 -12.98 60.78
N THR A 108 -97.63 -13.70 60.79
CA THR A 108 -98.89 -13.52 60.04
C THR A 108 -99.23 -12.06 59.72
N LYS A 109 -99.46 -11.75 58.43
CA LYS A 109 -100.08 -10.48 57.97
C LYS A 109 -101.44 -10.75 57.28
N LYS A 110 -102.46 -10.00 57.75
CA LYS A 110 -103.82 -9.92 57.19
C LYS A 110 -103.83 -9.50 55.72
N PRO A 111 -104.83 -9.92 54.92
CA PRO A 111 -104.88 -9.62 53.49
C PRO A 111 -105.20 -8.14 53.23
N LEU A 112 -104.34 -7.48 52.43
CA LEU A 112 -104.50 -6.11 51.96
C LEU A 112 -105.26 -6.08 50.61
N ASP A 113 -106.18 -5.11 50.47
CA ASP A 113 -107.11 -4.90 49.36
C ASP A 113 -106.45 -4.82 47.96
N LYS A 114 -107.16 -5.33 46.96
CA LYS A 114 -106.78 -5.53 45.55
C LYS A 114 -106.42 -4.23 44.82
N LYS A 115 -106.83 -3.05 45.33
CA LYS A 115 -106.48 -1.74 44.76
C LYS A 115 -105.09 -1.22 45.17
N THR A 116 -104.51 -1.69 46.28
CA THR A 116 -103.18 -1.24 46.75
C THR A 116 -102.03 -2.08 46.15
N LYS A 117 -102.29 -3.33 45.74
CA LYS A 117 -101.30 -4.23 45.10
C LYS A 117 -100.79 -3.73 43.75
N LEU A 118 -101.57 -2.96 43.00
CA LEU A 118 -101.19 -2.45 41.68
C LEU A 118 -100.25 -1.23 41.74
N ILE A 119 -100.28 -0.45 42.81
CA ILE A 119 -99.46 0.77 42.93
C ILE A 119 -98.08 0.44 43.53
N ILE A 120 -98.00 -0.50 44.47
CA ILE A 120 -96.73 -0.90 45.10
C ILE A 120 -95.88 -1.80 44.19
N ALA A 121 -96.50 -2.64 43.35
CA ALA A 121 -95.78 -3.48 42.38
C ALA A 121 -95.11 -2.65 41.26
N GLY A 122 -95.72 -1.52 40.85
CA GLY A 122 -95.13 -0.61 39.86
C GLY A 122 -93.93 0.18 40.39
N VAL A 123 -93.96 0.59 41.67
CA VAL A 123 -92.86 1.34 42.31
C VAL A 123 -91.70 0.42 42.72
N ALA A 124 -91.98 -0.79 43.21
CA ALA A 124 -90.93 -1.76 43.55
C ALA A 124 -90.19 -2.31 42.31
N ALA A 125 -90.90 -2.53 41.19
CA ALA A 125 -90.29 -2.90 39.92
C ALA A 125 -89.46 -1.75 39.34
N GLY A 126 -89.90 -0.50 39.48
CA GLY A 126 -89.15 0.69 39.07
C GLY A 126 -87.87 0.89 39.89
N VAL A 127 -87.92 0.73 41.22
CA VAL A 127 -86.73 0.86 42.09
C VAL A 127 -85.75 -0.29 41.89
N ALA A 128 -86.21 -1.52 41.66
CA ALA A 128 -85.34 -2.65 41.33
C ALA A 128 -84.67 -2.48 39.96
N LEU A 129 -85.38 -1.98 38.94
CA LEU A 129 -84.80 -1.63 37.64
C LEU A 129 -83.79 -0.49 37.75
N VAL A 130 -84.08 0.53 38.55
CA VAL A 130 -83.14 1.64 38.78
C VAL A 130 -81.91 1.15 39.56
N LEU A 131 -82.04 0.27 40.56
CA LEU A 131 -80.91 -0.33 41.25
C LEU A 131 -80.10 -1.27 40.35
N ILE A 132 -80.74 -2.06 39.49
CA ILE A 132 -80.06 -2.88 38.49
C ILE A 132 -79.38 -1.99 37.46
N ILE A 133 -79.97 -0.88 37.03
CA ILE A 133 -79.33 0.10 36.15
C ILE A 133 -78.19 0.81 36.88
N ILE A 134 -78.30 1.15 38.16
CA ILE A 134 -77.21 1.73 38.96
C ILE A 134 -76.09 0.70 39.15
N ILE A 135 -76.40 -0.58 39.35
CA ILE A 135 -75.41 -1.66 39.45
C ILE A 135 -74.79 -1.93 38.07
N ILE A 136 -75.56 -1.94 36.99
CA ILE A 136 -75.06 -2.09 35.62
C ILE A 136 -74.23 -0.86 35.24
N VAL A 137 -74.62 0.35 35.64
CA VAL A 137 -73.85 1.59 35.42
C VAL A 137 -72.62 1.61 36.32
N ALA A 138 -72.69 1.16 37.58
CA ALA A 138 -71.53 1.07 38.47
C ALA A 138 -70.55 -0.01 38.00
N VAL A 139 -71.04 -1.18 37.57
CA VAL A 139 -70.26 -2.25 36.95
C VAL A 139 -69.73 -1.80 35.60
N SER A 140 -70.50 -1.06 34.80
CA SER A 140 -70.07 -0.50 33.51
C SER A 140 -69.03 0.60 33.72
N LEU A 141 -69.18 1.48 34.72
CA LEU A 141 -68.18 2.48 35.12
C LEU A 141 -66.93 1.83 35.71
N ASN A 142 -67.07 0.74 36.48
CA ASN A 142 -65.95 -0.04 37.03
C ASN A 142 -65.31 -1.00 35.99
N LYS A 143 -65.95 -1.21 34.84
CA LYS A 143 -65.44 -1.99 33.69
C LYS A 143 -64.88 -1.07 32.60
N LYS A 144 -65.33 0.19 32.52
CA LYS A 144 -64.83 1.22 31.60
C LYS A 144 -63.48 1.82 32.03
N SER A 145 -63.03 1.59 33.28
CA SER A 145 -61.70 1.99 33.75
C SER A 145 -60.60 0.94 33.51
N LYS A 146 -60.95 -0.29 33.12
CA LYS A 146 -59.99 -1.41 32.99
C LYS A 146 -59.21 -1.44 31.66
N ASN A 147 -59.55 -0.57 30.72
CA ASN A 147 -58.84 -0.36 29.45
C ASN A 147 -58.44 1.10 29.30
N ASN A 148 -57.80 1.67 30.33
CA ASN A 148 -57.30 3.03 30.27
C ASN A 148 -55.80 3.03 30.60
N TYR A 149 -55.03 3.79 29.82
CA TYR A 149 -53.59 3.97 29.96
C TYR A 149 -53.17 4.18 31.42
N ASP A 150 -53.87 5.06 32.14
CA ASP A 150 -53.54 5.42 33.52
C ASP A 150 -53.59 4.22 34.47
N TYR A 151 -54.60 3.35 34.33
CA TYR A 151 -54.69 2.14 35.17
C TYR A 151 -53.49 1.22 34.98
N TYR A 152 -53.13 0.93 33.71
CA TYR A 152 -52.00 0.07 33.39
C TYR A 152 -50.67 0.69 33.81
N TYR A 153 -50.51 2.00 33.59
CA TYR A 153 -49.31 2.73 33.95
C TYR A 153 -49.09 2.75 35.47
N GLN A 154 -50.08 3.22 36.25
CA GLN A 154 -49.94 3.33 37.72
C GLN A 154 -49.73 1.97 38.38
N THR A 155 -50.49 0.95 37.95
CA THR A 155 -50.33 -0.41 38.49
C THR A 155 -48.96 -0.98 38.15
N GLY A 156 -48.51 -0.82 36.90
CA GLY A 156 -47.19 -1.27 36.46
C GLY A 156 -46.03 -0.57 37.19
N MET A 157 -46.13 0.75 37.40
CA MET A 157 -45.12 1.51 38.14
C MET A 157 -45.06 1.11 39.61
N LYS A 158 -46.20 0.88 40.25
CA LYS A 158 -46.25 0.37 41.63
C LYS A 158 -45.56 -1.00 41.76
N LEU A 159 -45.86 -1.94 40.86
CA LEU A 159 -45.23 -3.26 40.85
C LEU A 159 -43.72 -3.16 40.59
N TYR A 160 -43.30 -2.22 39.74
CA TYR A 160 -41.89 -1.94 39.49
C TYR A 160 -41.17 -1.44 40.76
N GLU A 161 -41.78 -0.52 41.51
CA GLU A 161 -41.25 -0.04 42.79
C GLU A 161 -41.18 -1.13 43.86
N GLU A 162 -42.10 -2.10 43.83
CA GLU A 162 -42.11 -3.28 44.69
C GLU A 162 -41.08 -4.35 44.26
N GLY A 163 -40.38 -4.16 43.13
CA GLY A 163 -39.40 -5.10 42.59
C GLY A 163 -40.00 -6.32 41.87
N ASN A 164 -41.32 -6.32 41.64
CA ASN A 164 -42.01 -7.38 40.92
C ASN A 164 -41.96 -7.11 39.40
N TYR A 165 -40.79 -7.32 38.80
CA TYR A 165 -40.52 -6.94 37.41
C TYR A 165 -41.33 -7.75 36.38
N GLY A 166 -41.62 -9.02 36.66
CA GLY A 166 -42.43 -9.87 35.79
C GLY A 166 -43.83 -9.30 35.62
N ASP A 167 -44.53 -9.06 36.73
CA ASP A 167 -45.88 -8.49 36.69
C ASP A 167 -45.88 -7.04 36.22
N ALA A 168 -44.90 -6.23 36.66
CA ALA A 168 -44.74 -4.86 36.19
C ALA A 168 -44.63 -4.80 34.66
N SER A 169 -43.83 -5.69 34.04
CA SER A 169 -43.68 -5.74 32.58
C SER A 169 -45.01 -5.98 31.86
N SER A 170 -45.87 -6.85 32.40
CA SER A 170 -47.19 -7.17 31.83
C SER A 170 -48.11 -5.96 31.80
N TYR A 171 -48.15 -5.18 32.89
CA TYR A 171 -48.96 -3.96 32.97
C TYR A 171 -48.37 -2.82 32.15
N LEU A 172 -47.05 -2.57 32.23
CA LEU A 172 -46.38 -1.51 31.48
C LEU A 172 -46.38 -1.77 29.96
N SER A 173 -46.32 -3.03 29.53
CA SER A 173 -46.47 -3.43 28.11
C SER A 173 -47.88 -3.16 27.56
N LYS A 174 -48.92 -3.25 28.40
CA LYS A 174 -50.27 -2.83 28.02
C LYS A 174 -50.34 -1.30 27.94
N ALA A 175 -49.80 -0.59 28.93
CA ALA A 175 -49.76 0.87 28.94
C ALA A 175 -49.02 1.43 27.72
N SER A 176 -47.89 0.83 27.31
CA SER A 176 -47.09 1.30 26.17
C SER A 176 -47.79 1.17 24.81
N LYS A 177 -48.80 0.30 24.71
CA LYS A 177 -49.60 0.08 23.49
C LYS A 177 -50.76 1.08 23.35
N GLU A 178 -51.10 1.80 24.42
CA GLU A 178 -52.11 2.85 24.39
C GLU A 178 -51.58 4.15 23.75
N ASN A 179 -52.47 5.04 23.32
CA ASN A 179 -52.11 6.24 22.55
C ASN A 179 -51.13 7.17 23.29
N GLU A 180 -51.35 7.36 24.59
CA GLU A 180 -50.48 8.15 25.47
C GLU A 180 -49.14 7.45 25.72
N GLY A 181 -49.17 6.13 25.91
CA GLY A 181 -47.98 5.33 26.22
C GLY A 181 -47.01 5.17 25.05
N LYS A 182 -47.52 5.13 23.81
CA LYS A 182 -46.68 5.00 22.61
C LYS A 182 -45.59 6.06 22.49
N LYS A 183 -45.83 7.28 23.00
CA LYS A 183 -44.87 8.39 22.96
C LYS A 183 -44.14 8.60 24.29
N ASN A 184 -44.49 7.86 25.33
CA ASN A 184 -43.89 8.01 26.65
C ASN A 184 -42.60 7.18 26.73
N LEU A 185 -41.47 7.82 26.43
CA LEU A 185 -40.16 7.17 26.44
C LEU A 185 -39.75 6.70 27.84
N ASN A 186 -40.13 7.41 28.91
CA ASN A 186 -39.83 7.02 30.28
C ASN A 186 -40.56 5.73 30.69
N LEU A 187 -41.83 5.61 30.31
CA LEU A 187 -42.59 4.36 30.45
C LEU A 187 -41.90 3.21 29.73
N LYS A 188 -41.53 3.42 28.45
CA LYS A 188 -40.85 2.39 27.66
C LYS A 188 -39.51 2.01 28.26
N TYR A 189 -38.72 2.98 28.73
CA TYR A 189 -37.44 2.70 29.38
C TYR A 189 -37.63 1.90 30.67
N THR A 190 -38.65 2.23 31.47
CA THR A 190 -39.02 1.44 32.66
C THR A 190 -39.42 0.02 32.29
N LEU A 191 -40.20 -0.16 31.22
CA LEU A 191 -40.55 -1.47 30.69
C LEU A 191 -39.32 -2.28 30.25
N TYR A 192 -38.34 -1.65 29.60
CA TYR A 192 -37.04 -2.26 29.31
C TYR A 192 -36.35 -2.77 30.59
N ARG A 193 -36.28 -1.94 31.65
CA ARG A 193 -35.68 -2.32 32.94
C ARG A 193 -36.39 -3.53 33.57
N CYS A 194 -37.71 -3.63 33.44
CA CYS A 194 -38.46 -4.81 33.87
C CYS A 194 -38.06 -6.07 33.10
N TYR A 195 -37.96 -5.99 31.77
CA TYR A 195 -37.56 -7.12 30.94
C TYR A 195 -36.11 -7.55 31.19
N GLU A 196 -35.18 -6.59 31.34
CA GLU A 196 -33.79 -6.85 31.74
C GLU A 196 -33.72 -7.60 33.08
N SER A 197 -34.45 -7.11 34.09
CA SER A 197 -34.44 -7.72 35.44
C SER A 197 -35.10 -9.09 35.49
N SER A 198 -36.00 -9.37 34.55
CA SER A 198 -36.70 -10.65 34.43
C SER A 198 -35.99 -11.64 33.49
N GLY A 199 -34.84 -11.24 32.91
CA GLY A 199 -34.09 -12.07 31.95
C GLY A 199 -34.74 -12.22 30.57
N ASN A 200 -35.75 -11.40 30.24
CA ASN A 200 -36.41 -11.43 28.94
C ASN A 200 -35.69 -10.51 27.93
N GLU A 201 -34.51 -10.95 27.48
CA GLU A 201 -33.58 -10.12 26.71
C GLU A 201 -34.11 -9.71 25.32
N ASP A 202 -34.87 -10.57 24.63
CA ASP A 202 -35.39 -10.25 23.30
C ASP A 202 -36.44 -9.13 23.36
N GLU A 203 -37.32 -9.18 24.35
CA GLU A 203 -38.29 -8.10 24.61
C GLU A 203 -37.61 -6.81 25.07
N ALA A 204 -36.55 -6.91 25.88
CA ALA A 204 -35.72 -5.76 26.25
C ALA A 204 -35.14 -5.07 25.00
N VAL A 205 -34.54 -5.83 24.08
CA VAL A 205 -34.01 -5.31 22.81
C VAL A 205 -35.11 -4.68 21.95
N ASN A 206 -36.28 -5.30 21.86
CA ASN A 206 -37.40 -4.77 21.08
C ASN A 206 -37.90 -3.42 21.63
N VAL A 207 -38.02 -3.30 22.96
CA VAL A 207 -38.42 -2.04 23.61
C VAL A 207 -37.38 -0.95 23.40
N LEU A 208 -36.08 -1.27 23.49
CA LEU A 208 -35.01 -0.31 23.22
C LEU A 208 -35.03 0.18 21.76
N LYS A 209 -35.22 -0.73 20.79
CA LYS A 209 -35.39 -0.38 19.37
C LYS A 209 -36.65 0.48 19.15
N ASP A 210 -37.73 0.20 19.86
CA ASP A 210 -38.95 0.99 19.82
C ASP A 210 -38.70 2.41 20.36
N ILE A 211 -38.02 2.58 21.49
CA ILE A 211 -37.60 3.91 22.00
C ILE A 211 -36.81 4.68 20.92
N LEU A 212 -35.81 4.03 20.31
CA LEU A 212 -34.96 4.64 19.28
C LEU A 212 -35.70 4.96 17.97
N SER A 213 -36.89 4.40 17.75
CA SER A 213 -37.75 4.75 16.62
C SER A 213 -38.49 6.08 16.81
N TYR A 214 -38.67 6.52 18.07
CA TYR A 214 -39.29 7.80 18.43
C TYR A 214 -38.26 8.89 18.73
N ASP A 215 -37.19 8.53 19.42
CA ASP A 215 -36.04 9.40 19.65
C ASP A 215 -34.75 8.63 19.39
N GLU A 216 -34.20 8.82 18.19
CA GLU A 216 -32.98 8.16 17.75
C GLU A 216 -31.76 8.53 18.60
N ASN A 217 -31.81 9.63 19.37
CA ASN A 217 -30.71 10.14 20.19
C ASN A 217 -30.94 9.91 21.69
N TYR A 218 -31.87 9.02 22.07
CA TYR A 218 -32.10 8.63 23.45
C TYR A 218 -30.90 7.83 23.98
N GLU A 219 -29.92 8.52 24.57
CA GLU A 219 -28.58 8.01 24.90
C GLU A 219 -28.62 6.77 25.79
N ASP A 220 -29.49 6.74 26.80
CA ASP A 220 -29.62 5.61 27.72
C ASP A 220 -30.09 4.32 27.03
N ALA A 221 -30.89 4.44 25.96
CA ALA A 221 -31.34 3.30 25.18
C ALA A 221 -30.24 2.80 24.23
N VAL A 222 -29.46 3.71 23.63
CA VAL A 222 -28.28 3.33 22.84
C VAL A 222 -27.27 2.60 23.72
N LYS A 223 -27.01 3.11 24.92
CA LYS A 223 -26.07 2.51 25.87
C LYS A 223 -26.53 1.11 26.30
N ALA A 224 -27.78 0.98 26.75
CA ALA A 224 -28.34 -0.31 27.13
C ALA A 224 -28.29 -1.33 25.98
N LEU A 225 -28.57 -0.89 24.76
CA LEU A 225 -28.53 -1.77 23.59
C LEU A 225 -27.09 -2.21 23.26
N ALA A 226 -26.11 -1.32 23.39
CA ALA A 226 -24.69 -1.65 23.24
C ALA A 226 -24.22 -2.66 24.29
N ASP A 227 -24.62 -2.47 25.56
CA ASP A 227 -24.29 -3.35 26.68
C ASP A 227 -24.86 -4.76 26.45
N ILE A 228 -26.11 -4.87 25.98
CA ILE A 228 -26.74 -6.15 25.62
C ILE A 228 -25.99 -6.83 24.48
N TYR A 229 -25.71 -6.12 23.38
CA TYR A 229 -25.00 -6.72 22.24
C TYR A 229 -23.60 -7.18 22.63
N TYR A 230 -22.90 -6.41 23.47
CA TYR A 230 -21.59 -6.80 24.01
C TYR A 230 -21.67 -8.07 24.86
N LYS A 231 -22.60 -8.14 25.81
CA LYS A 231 -22.81 -9.31 26.69
C LYS A 231 -23.18 -10.57 25.91
N LYS A 232 -23.91 -10.43 24.80
CA LYS A 232 -24.32 -11.54 23.91
C LYS A 232 -23.26 -11.92 22.88
N GLU A 233 -22.11 -11.24 22.84
CA GLU A 233 -21.10 -11.37 21.78
C GLU A 233 -21.69 -11.17 20.37
N ASP A 234 -22.74 -10.34 20.26
CA ASP A 234 -23.41 -10.00 19.00
C ASP A 234 -22.64 -8.86 18.31
N ALA A 235 -21.46 -9.19 17.81
CA ALA A 235 -20.54 -8.23 17.21
C ALA A 235 -21.12 -7.53 15.98
N ASP A 236 -21.97 -8.20 15.19
CA ASP A 236 -22.57 -7.61 14.00
C ASP A 236 -23.49 -6.45 14.36
N ASN A 237 -24.38 -6.65 15.33
CA ASN A 237 -25.28 -5.59 15.77
C ASN A 237 -24.57 -4.51 16.58
N LEU A 238 -23.58 -4.88 17.40
CA LEU A 238 -22.74 -3.92 18.11
C LEU A 238 -21.94 -3.03 17.13
N THR A 239 -21.33 -3.62 16.10
CA THR A 239 -20.60 -2.90 15.05
C THR A 239 -21.53 -1.94 14.31
N LYS A 240 -22.74 -2.37 13.92
CA LYS A 240 -23.74 -1.50 13.29
C LYS A 240 -24.15 -0.34 14.19
N LEU A 241 -24.32 -0.60 15.48
CA LEU A 241 -24.69 0.43 16.47
C LEU A 241 -23.57 1.46 16.65
N ILE A 242 -22.32 1.00 16.80
CA ILE A 242 -21.14 1.86 16.88
C ILE A 242 -21.04 2.73 15.63
N ARG A 243 -21.12 2.14 14.43
CA ARG A 243 -21.06 2.88 13.15
C ARG A 243 -22.11 4.00 13.06
N LYS A 244 -23.32 3.77 13.61
CA LYS A 244 -24.39 4.76 13.61
C LYS A 244 -24.13 5.92 14.59
N TYR A 245 -23.57 5.65 15.77
CA TYR A 245 -23.57 6.61 16.88
C TYR A 245 -22.21 7.17 17.28
N GLN A 246 -21.09 6.56 16.88
CA GLN A 246 -19.74 6.94 17.33
C GLN A 246 -19.34 8.38 17.02
N ASP A 247 -19.85 8.96 15.94
CA ASP A 247 -19.55 10.34 15.51
C ASP A 247 -20.69 11.33 15.83
N GLY A 248 -21.72 10.88 16.59
CA GLY A 248 -22.96 11.63 16.82
C GLY A 248 -23.21 12.02 18.28
N LYS A 249 -24.46 12.42 18.58
CA LYS A 249 -24.90 12.86 19.92
C LYS A 249 -24.77 11.76 20.97
N CYS A 250 -24.94 10.49 20.59
CA CYS A 250 -24.80 9.35 21.49
C CYS A 250 -23.41 8.70 21.42
N SER A 251 -22.37 9.41 20.98
CA SER A 251 -20.99 8.88 20.92
C SER A 251 -20.51 8.34 22.27
N ASN A 252 -20.89 9.01 23.37
CA ASN A 252 -20.58 8.58 24.74
C ASN A 252 -21.18 7.21 25.11
N ALA A 253 -22.33 6.85 24.55
CA ALA A 253 -23.00 5.57 24.82
C ALA A 253 -22.24 4.38 24.24
N VAL A 254 -21.51 4.57 23.13
CA VAL A 254 -20.81 3.49 22.42
C VAL A 254 -19.29 3.52 22.59
N LYS A 255 -18.74 4.59 23.19
CA LYS A 255 -17.28 4.85 23.23
C LYS A 255 -16.42 3.70 23.74
N ASN A 256 -16.92 2.92 24.71
CA ASN A 256 -16.16 1.83 25.34
C ASN A 256 -16.08 0.58 24.45
N TYR A 257 -16.86 0.54 23.37
CA TYR A 257 -16.93 -0.57 22.43
C TYR A 257 -16.25 -0.26 21.09
N ILE A 258 -15.77 0.97 20.91
CA ILE A 258 -15.10 1.40 19.68
C ILE A 258 -13.77 0.67 19.57
N VAL A 259 -13.61 -0.06 18.48
CA VAL A 259 -12.32 -0.63 18.06
C VAL A 259 -11.61 0.39 17.20
N LYS A 260 -10.37 0.74 17.56
CA LYS A 260 -9.57 1.69 16.79
C LYS A 260 -9.11 1.08 15.47
N GLU A 261 -9.03 1.93 14.45
CA GLU A 261 -8.48 1.60 13.14
C GLU A 261 -7.03 1.09 13.26
N PRO A 262 -6.60 0.18 12.39
CA PRO A 262 -5.21 -0.26 12.35
C PRO A 262 -4.30 0.87 11.88
N SER A 263 -3.10 0.95 12.44
CA SER A 263 -2.08 1.93 12.05
C SER A 263 -1.01 1.27 11.18
N ALA A 264 -0.77 1.86 10.02
CA ALA A 264 0.31 1.51 9.11
C ALA A 264 1.66 2.05 9.63
N SER A 265 2.73 1.26 9.51
CA SER A 265 4.10 1.68 9.86
C SER A 265 4.70 2.71 8.90
N LYS A 266 4.06 2.92 7.75
CA LYS A 266 4.45 3.84 6.68
C LYS A 266 3.22 4.59 6.21
N GLU A 267 3.32 5.91 6.15
CA GLU A 267 2.22 6.75 5.65
C GLU A 267 1.93 6.44 4.17
N PRO A 268 0.67 6.46 3.72
CA PRO A 268 0.34 6.32 2.31
C PRO A 268 0.95 7.46 1.49
N GLY A 269 1.33 7.17 0.25
CA GLY A 269 1.99 8.14 -0.63
C GLY A 269 2.96 7.52 -1.63
N SER A 270 3.83 8.36 -2.18
CA SER A 270 4.82 7.98 -3.19
C SER A 270 6.19 7.67 -2.58
N TYR A 271 6.85 6.64 -3.09
CA TYR A 271 8.15 6.14 -2.64
C TYR A 271 9.03 5.82 -3.86
N ASP A 272 10.35 6.02 -3.71
CA ASP A 272 11.37 5.77 -4.73
C ASP A 272 12.20 4.50 -4.51
N ASP A 273 11.85 3.74 -3.46
CA ASP A 273 12.45 2.45 -3.08
C ASP A 273 11.33 1.54 -2.53
N ASP A 274 11.63 0.25 -2.36
CA ASP A 274 10.68 -0.73 -1.82
C ASP A 274 10.16 -0.33 -0.44
N VAL A 275 8.88 -0.63 -0.19
CA VAL A 275 8.23 -0.34 1.09
C VAL A 275 7.96 -1.63 1.84
N GLU A 276 8.52 -1.75 3.04
CA GLU A 276 8.13 -2.76 4.02
C GLU A 276 7.03 -2.21 4.94
N LEU A 277 5.78 -2.58 4.63
CA LEU A 277 4.61 -2.14 5.37
C LEU A 277 4.25 -3.13 6.49
N LYS A 278 4.00 -2.61 7.69
CA LYS A 278 3.49 -3.36 8.84
C LYS A 278 2.24 -2.69 9.39
N PHE A 279 1.32 -3.48 9.91
CA PHE A 279 0.16 -2.99 10.64
C PHE A 279 0.30 -3.18 12.15
N THR A 280 -0.32 -2.29 12.91
CA THR A 280 -0.47 -2.38 14.37
C THR A 280 -1.91 -2.08 14.75
N CYS A 281 -2.40 -2.65 15.85
CA CYS A 281 -3.74 -2.40 16.39
C CYS A 281 -3.70 -2.45 17.93
N ASP A 282 -4.81 -2.06 18.58
CA ASP A 282 -4.93 -2.10 20.04
C ASP A 282 -4.84 -3.55 20.57
N SER A 283 -4.37 -3.72 21.81
CA SER A 283 -4.22 -5.04 22.45
C SER A 283 -5.52 -5.85 22.42
N GLY A 284 -5.43 -7.13 22.05
CA GLY A 284 -6.60 -8.01 21.91
C GLY A 284 -7.35 -7.87 20.58
N CYS A 285 -6.83 -7.06 19.66
CA CYS A 285 -7.31 -6.98 18.29
C CYS A 285 -6.38 -7.72 17.31
N VAL A 286 -6.92 -8.03 16.15
CA VAL A 286 -6.20 -8.51 14.96
C VAL A 286 -6.53 -7.62 13.77
N VAL A 287 -5.70 -7.64 12.74
CA VAL A 287 -5.92 -6.86 11.51
C VAL A 287 -6.23 -7.79 10.35
N TYR A 288 -7.34 -7.52 9.65
CA TYR A 288 -7.64 -8.13 8.36
C TYR A 288 -7.46 -7.09 7.26
N TYR A 289 -6.92 -7.52 6.12
CA TYR A 289 -6.68 -6.61 5.00
C TYR A 289 -6.93 -7.26 3.64
N THR A 290 -7.10 -6.41 2.63
CA THR A 290 -7.23 -6.77 1.21
C THR A 290 -6.32 -5.87 0.38
N THR A 291 -5.81 -6.40 -0.73
CA THR A 291 -5.00 -5.66 -1.72
C THR A 291 -5.72 -5.51 -3.06
N ASP A 292 -6.92 -6.09 -3.19
CA ASP A 292 -7.75 -6.05 -4.40
C ASP A 292 -8.84 -4.96 -4.37
N GLY A 293 -8.83 -4.11 -3.33
CA GLY A 293 -9.78 -3.02 -3.12
C GLY A 293 -11.14 -3.42 -2.54
N LYS A 294 -11.40 -4.72 -2.26
CA LYS A 294 -12.63 -5.16 -1.59
C LYS A 294 -12.62 -4.78 -0.11
N GLU A 295 -13.80 -4.62 0.48
CA GLU A 295 -13.92 -4.39 1.94
C GLU A 295 -13.40 -5.62 2.71
N PRO A 296 -12.48 -5.45 3.68
CA PRO A 296 -11.96 -6.56 4.46
C PRO A 296 -13.00 -7.08 5.45
N ASP A 297 -13.05 -8.40 5.60
CA ASP A 297 -13.83 -9.15 6.56
C ASP A 297 -13.00 -10.28 7.19
N ILE A 298 -13.59 -11.07 8.09
CA ILE A 298 -12.92 -12.23 8.73
C ILE A 298 -12.48 -13.34 7.76
N LYS A 299 -12.91 -13.31 6.49
CA LYS A 299 -12.46 -14.24 5.44
C LYS A 299 -11.32 -13.67 4.61
N SER A 300 -11.01 -12.38 4.79
CA SER A 300 -9.89 -11.70 4.16
C SER A 300 -8.56 -12.13 4.79
N THR A 301 -7.45 -11.62 4.26
CA THR A 301 -6.13 -12.01 4.75
C THR A 301 -5.90 -11.48 6.17
N LEU A 302 -5.63 -12.39 7.11
CA LEU A 302 -5.19 -12.05 8.45
C LEU A 302 -3.73 -11.58 8.41
N TYR A 303 -3.46 -10.38 8.93
CA TYR A 303 -2.10 -9.88 9.11
C TYR A 303 -1.40 -10.65 10.23
N ASP A 304 -0.35 -11.37 9.88
CA ASP A 304 0.39 -12.30 10.77
C ASP A 304 1.61 -11.65 11.46
N GLY A 305 1.86 -10.36 11.20
CA GLY A 305 3.04 -9.64 11.69
C GLY A 305 4.22 -9.60 10.71
N THR A 306 4.15 -10.34 9.62
CA THR A 306 5.16 -10.32 8.55
C THR A 306 5.02 -9.03 7.74
N ALA A 307 6.14 -8.40 7.38
CA ALA A 307 6.13 -7.20 6.55
C ALA A 307 5.51 -7.50 5.17
N ILE A 308 4.54 -6.68 4.77
CA ILE A 308 3.97 -6.67 3.42
C ILE A 308 4.94 -5.88 2.55
N LYS A 309 5.59 -6.55 1.60
CA LYS A 309 6.50 -5.92 0.65
C LYS A 309 5.73 -5.28 -0.48
N LEU A 310 5.96 -3.98 -0.71
CA LEU A 310 5.42 -3.24 -1.84
C LEU A 310 6.58 -2.85 -2.76
N GLU A 311 6.53 -3.36 -3.99
CA GLU A 311 7.47 -3.08 -5.07
C GLU A 311 6.83 -2.10 -6.06
N THR A 312 7.49 -1.84 -7.19
CA THR A 312 7.01 -0.89 -8.20
C THR A 312 5.53 -1.05 -8.58
N GLY A 313 4.85 0.09 -8.67
CA GLY A 313 3.46 0.21 -9.08
C GLY A 313 2.57 0.83 -8.00
N THR A 314 1.26 0.79 -8.24
CA THR A 314 0.27 1.29 -7.30
C THR A 314 -0.36 0.14 -6.54
N THR A 315 -0.24 0.15 -5.21
CA THR A 315 -0.91 -0.79 -4.32
C THR A 315 -1.94 -0.07 -3.45
N LYS A 316 -3.20 -0.49 -3.54
CA LYS A 316 -4.27 -0.05 -2.64
C LYS A 316 -4.55 -1.14 -1.61
N ILE A 317 -4.52 -0.76 -0.34
CA ILE A 317 -4.74 -1.69 0.78
C ILE A 317 -5.91 -1.17 1.59
N LYS A 318 -6.91 -2.01 1.82
CA LYS A 318 -7.94 -1.75 2.83
C LYS A 318 -7.70 -2.62 4.04
N ALA A 319 -7.78 -2.05 5.23
CA ALA A 319 -7.55 -2.78 6.47
C ALA A 319 -8.61 -2.45 7.53
N VAL A 320 -8.84 -3.41 8.42
CA VAL A 320 -9.76 -3.27 9.54
C VAL A 320 -9.22 -4.01 10.77
N SER A 321 -9.35 -3.40 11.93
CA SER A 321 -9.07 -4.05 13.21
C SER A 321 -10.32 -4.77 13.70
N VAL A 322 -10.16 -5.97 14.25
CA VAL A 322 -11.24 -6.78 14.80
C VAL A 322 -10.84 -7.24 16.20
N ASN A 323 -11.70 -6.99 17.20
CA ASN A 323 -11.45 -7.43 18.58
C ASN A 323 -11.82 -8.91 18.80
N SER A 324 -11.59 -9.43 20.00
CA SER A 324 -11.81 -10.84 20.35
C SER A 324 -13.25 -11.35 20.19
N ILE A 325 -14.26 -10.46 20.24
CA ILE A 325 -15.66 -10.84 20.06
C ILE A 325 -16.16 -10.60 18.62
N GLY A 326 -15.33 -10.03 17.74
CA GLY A 326 -15.65 -9.80 16.33
C GLY A 326 -16.11 -8.39 15.96
N VAL A 327 -16.03 -7.40 16.87
CA VAL A 327 -16.38 -6.00 16.55
C VAL A 327 -15.32 -5.39 15.65
N TYR A 328 -15.75 -4.73 14.58
CA TYR A 328 -14.87 -4.11 13.59
C TYR A 328 -14.63 -2.62 13.90
N SER A 329 -13.42 -2.14 13.61
CA SER A 329 -13.17 -0.71 13.42
C SER A 329 -13.87 -0.19 12.16
N LYS A 330 -13.74 1.13 11.90
CA LYS A 330 -13.90 1.64 10.53
C LYS A 330 -12.85 0.98 9.63
N VAL A 331 -13.18 0.83 8.35
CA VAL A 331 -12.22 0.39 7.34
C VAL A 331 -11.38 1.60 6.97
N VAL A 332 -10.07 1.43 7.00
CA VAL A 332 -9.09 2.42 6.54
C VAL A 332 -8.51 1.98 5.20
N GLU A 333 -8.29 2.94 4.31
CA GLU A 333 -7.72 2.71 2.99
C GLU A 333 -6.37 3.41 2.88
N PHE A 334 -5.39 2.70 2.35
CA PHE A 334 -4.03 3.17 2.10
C PHE A 334 -3.70 3.02 0.63
N GLU A 335 -3.11 4.04 0.02
CA GLU A 335 -2.61 4.00 -1.34
C GLU A 335 -1.11 4.27 -1.34
N TYR A 336 -0.35 3.33 -1.90
CA TYR A 336 1.10 3.42 -2.05
C TYR A 336 1.46 3.38 -3.53
N VAL A 337 2.32 4.31 -3.94
CA VAL A 337 2.87 4.37 -5.29
C VAL A 337 4.37 4.22 -5.19
N VAL A 338 4.92 3.13 -5.70
CA VAL A 338 6.37 2.89 -5.73
C VAL A 338 6.87 3.08 -7.16
N GLU A 339 7.72 4.08 -7.37
CA GLU A 339 8.32 4.38 -8.67
C GLU A 339 9.82 4.57 -8.52
N TYR A 340 10.60 3.65 -9.05
CA TYR A 340 12.06 3.73 -8.94
C TYR A 340 12.60 4.86 -9.80
N GLY A 341 13.34 5.78 -9.18
CA GLY A 341 14.04 6.85 -9.87
C GLY A 341 15.29 6.36 -10.59
N ALA A 342 15.55 6.90 -11.79
CA ALA A 342 16.84 6.72 -12.45
C ALA A 342 17.96 7.49 -11.72
N PRO A 343 19.16 6.91 -11.57
CA PRO A 343 20.30 7.61 -10.99
C PRO A 343 20.76 8.78 -11.89
N ALA A 344 21.50 9.72 -11.29
CA ALA A 344 22.10 10.81 -12.04
C ALA A 344 23.15 10.30 -13.05
N ALA A 345 23.36 11.07 -14.13
CA ALA A 345 24.36 10.75 -15.15
C ALA A 345 25.78 10.67 -14.55
N PRO A 346 26.66 9.78 -15.06
CA PRO A 346 28.05 9.69 -14.60
C PRO A 346 28.83 11.00 -14.81
N ASP A 347 29.39 11.53 -13.73
CA ASP A 347 30.38 12.60 -13.74
C ASP A 347 31.76 12.02 -14.03
N VAL A 348 32.07 11.93 -15.33
CA VAL A 348 33.31 11.36 -15.84
C VAL A 348 34.36 12.44 -16.04
N THR A 349 35.50 12.26 -15.37
CA THR A 349 36.70 13.09 -15.49
C THR A 349 37.90 12.27 -15.97
N PRO A 350 38.78 12.87 -16.79
CA PRO A 350 38.66 14.20 -17.39
C PRO A 350 37.67 14.22 -18.57
N ALA A 351 37.35 15.41 -19.08
CA ALA A 351 36.46 15.59 -20.23
C ALA A 351 37.08 15.05 -21.55
N SER A 352 36.30 14.97 -22.62
CA SER A 352 36.83 14.58 -23.94
C SER A 352 37.98 15.50 -24.37
N GLY A 353 39.03 14.95 -24.97
CA GLY A 353 40.21 15.74 -25.32
C GLY A 353 41.41 14.93 -25.77
N LYS A 354 42.54 15.64 -25.93
CA LYS A 354 43.85 15.06 -26.22
C LYS A 354 44.66 14.90 -24.95
N TYR A 355 45.28 13.73 -24.78
CA TYR A 355 46.02 13.38 -23.57
C TYR A 355 47.35 12.73 -23.91
N SER A 356 48.29 12.79 -22.96
CA SER A 356 49.51 11.98 -23.00
C SER A 356 49.24 10.64 -22.32
N ASP A 357 50.02 9.64 -22.69
CA ASP A 357 49.98 8.31 -22.07
C ASP A 357 50.12 8.39 -20.53
N GLY A 358 49.34 7.59 -19.81
CA GLY A 358 49.30 7.54 -18.35
C GLY A 358 48.21 8.37 -17.65
N GLU A 359 47.39 9.13 -18.37
CA GLU A 359 46.22 9.82 -17.79
C GLU A 359 45.11 8.80 -17.47
N LYS A 360 44.37 9.04 -16.38
CA LYS A 360 43.32 8.14 -15.87
C LYS A 360 41.92 8.69 -16.03
N ILE A 361 40.97 7.79 -16.18
CA ILE A 361 39.53 8.07 -16.20
C ILE A 361 38.93 7.71 -14.84
N LYS A 362 38.08 8.59 -14.33
CA LYS A 362 37.39 8.43 -13.05
C LYS A 362 35.93 8.87 -13.14
N ILE A 363 35.04 8.14 -12.46
CA ILE A 363 33.64 8.53 -12.22
C ILE A 363 33.55 9.03 -10.77
N ASN A 364 33.04 10.24 -10.56
CA ASN A 364 33.05 10.87 -9.22
C ASN A 364 31.77 10.67 -8.40
N ASN A 365 30.67 10.27 -9.05
CA ASN A 365 29.34 10.23 -8.44
C ASN A 365 28.66 8.87 -8.65
N ILE A 366 29.09 7.83 -7.93
CA ILE A 366 28.37 6.55 -7.89
C ILE A 366 27.59 6.52 -6.57
N PRO A 367 26.25 6.69 -6.59
CA PRO A 367 25.45 6.63 -5.37
C PRO A 367 25.50 5.24 -4.71
N ASP A 368 25.11 5.18 -3.44
CA ASP A 368 24.89 3.90 -2.76
C ASP A 368 23.85 3.05 -3.53
N LYS A 369 23.98 1.72 -3.45
CA LYS A 369 23.15 0.74 -4.20
C LYS A 369 23.22 0.85 -5.73
N CYS A 370 24.09 1.70 -6.27
CA CYS A 370 24.30 1.81 -7.71
C CYS A 370 25.63 1.21 -8.16
N LYS A 371 25.68 0.79 -9.42
CA LYS A 371 26.90 0.35 -10.11
C LYS A 371 27.08 1.11 -11.41
N ALA A 372 28.32 1.43 -11.75
CA ALA A 372 28.65 2.06 -13.02
C ALA A 372 29.22 1.02 -14.00
N TYR A 373 28.86 1.15 -15.28
CA TYR A 373 29.31 0.27 -16.35
C TYR A 373 29.77 1.09 -17.55
N TYR A 374 30.69 0.54 -18.34
CA TYR A 374 31.23 1.21 -19.51
C TYR A 374 31.56 0.28 -20.67
N THR A 375 31.64 0.86 -21.87
CA THR A 375 32.09 0.23 -23.11
C THR A 375 33.12 1.11 -23.78
N THR A 376 34.14 0.52 -24.41
CA THR A 376 35.24 1.27 -25.06
C THR A 376 35.08 1.39 -26.57
N ASP A 377 34.00 0.84 -27.14
CA ASP A 377 33.63 0.95 -28.55
C ASP A 377 32.55 2.03 -28.79
N GLY A 378 32.11 2.70 -27.72
CA GLY A 378 31.09 3.76 -27.75
C GLY A 378 29.65 3.26 -27.86
N THR A 379 29.40 1.95 -27.78
CA THR A 379 28.05 1.38 -27.68
C THR A 379 27.40 1.72 -26.34
N THR A 380 26.07 1.66 -26.23
CA THR A 380 25.39 1.94 -24.95
C THR A 380 25.71 0.84 -23.93
N PRO A 381 26.30 1.15 -22.76
CA PRO A 381 26.57 0.13 -21.76
C PRO A 381 25.27 -0.35 -21.10
N THR A 382 25.31 -1.60 -20.63
CA THR A 382 24.27 -2.30 -19.88
C THR A 382 24.90 -2.93 -18.62
N SER A 383 24.09 -3.56 -17.77
CA SER A 383 24.59 -4.32 -16.61
C SER A 383 25.48 -5.52 -16.97
N SER A 384 25.50 -5.94 -18.24
CA SER A 384 26.41 -6.97 -18.75
C SER A 384 27.71 -6.41 -19.34
N SER A 385 27.88 -5.09 -19.35
CA SER A 385 29.10 -4.42 -19.82
C SER A 385 30.19 -4.44 -18.75
N THR A 386 31.35 -3.86 -19.04
CA THR A 386 32.46 -3.82 -18.08
C THR A 386 32.08 -2.97 -16.86
N GLU A 387 32.09 -3.56 -15.67
CA GLU A 387 31.84 -2.84 -14.40
C GLU A 387 33.01 -1.91 -14.07
N TYR A 388 32.70 -0.68 -13.69
CA TYR A 388 33.68 0.27 -13.17
C TYR A 388 34.00 -0.04 -11.71
N THR A 389 35.21 -0.55 -11.45
CA THR A 389 35.67 -0.90 -10.10
C THR A 389 36.60 0.15 -9.48
N GLY A 390 36.91 1.22 -10.20
CA GLY A 390 37.87 2.25 -9.82
C GLY A 390 38.47 2.96 -11.03
N GLU A 391 39.33 3.95 -10.79
CA GLU A 391 40.04 4.65 -11.87
C GLU A 391 40.87 3.69 -12.74
N PHE A 392 40.89 3.95 -14.05
CA PHE A 392 41.62 3.13 -15.01
C PHE A 392 42.33 4.00 -16.05
N ASP A 393 43.40 3.47 -16.64
CA ASP A 393 44.22 4.20 -17.62
C ASP A 393 43.44 4.42 -18.93
N MET A 394 43.63 5.58 -19.56
CA MET A 394 43.03 5.86 -20.87
C MET A 394 43.60 4.92 -21.94
N PRO A 395 42.77 4.30 -22.79
CA PRO A 395 43.25 3.54 -23.94
C PRO A 395 44.04 4.41 -24.92
N THR A 396 45.14 3.87 -25.46
CA THR A 396 45.97 4.56 -26.45
C THR A 396 45.23 4.79 -27.78
N GLY A 397 45.49 5.92 -28.45
CA GLY A 397 44.84 6.26 -29.71
C GLY A 397 43.52 7.00 -29.50
N ASN A 398 42.64 6.96 -30.50
CA ASN A 398 41.33 7.62 -30.46
C ASN A 398 40.25 6.62 -30.03
N THR A 399 39.69 6.79 -28.83
CA THR A 399 38.71 5.87 -28.23
C THR A 399 37.50 6.63 -27.70
N VAL A 400 36.31 6.16 -28.07
CA VAL A 400 35.04 6.64 -27.50
C VAL A 400 34.60 5.68 -26.41
N ILE A 401 34.48 6.19 -25.19
CA ILE A 401 34.02 5.40 -24.05
C ILE A 401 32.64 5.91 -23.64
N ALA A 402 31.67 5.01 -23.51
CA ALA A 402 30.35 5.31 -23.00
C ALA A 402 30.21 4.79 -21.57
N PHE A 403 29.50 5.53 -20.72
CA PHE A 403 29.32 5.25 -19.30
C PHE A 403 27.85 5.35 -18.93
N VAL A 404 27.40 4.48 -18.02
CA VAL A 404 26.06 4.51 -17.42
C VAL A 404 26.15 4.12 -15.94
N ILE A 405 25.28 4.67 -15.11
CA ILE A 405 25.06 4.21 -13.73
C ILE A 405 23.70 3.49 -13.71
N ILE A 406 23.64 2.32 -13.09
CA ILE A 406 22.44 1.50 -12.96
C ILE A 406 22.22 1.24 -11.46
N ASN A 407 21.01 1.48 -10.96
CA ASN A 407 20.65 1.17 -9.57
C ASN A 407 20.28 -0.31 -9.40
N ASP A 408 19.99 -0.72 -8.16
CA ASP A 408 19.58 -2.08 -7.80
C ASP A 408 18.20 -2.49 -8.33
N HIS A 409 17.39 -1.50 -8.74
CA HIS A 409 16.09 -1.65 -9.41
C HIS A 409 16.17 -1.57 -10.95
N GLU A 410 17.36 -1.79 -11.50
CA GLU A 410 17.66 -1.81 -12.95
C GLU A 410 17.36 -0.50 -13.71
N GLN A 411 17.11 0.61 -13.01
CA GLN A 411 16.96 1.92 -13.64
C GLN A 411 18.33 2.46 -14.05
N SER A 412 18.41 2.91 -15.31
CA SER A 412 19.65 3.42 -15.90
C SER A 412 19.65 4.94 -15.94
N SER A 413 20.79 5.55 -15.60
CA SER A 413 21.04 6.96 -15.87
C SER A 413 21.03 7.25 -17.37
N THR A 414 21.05 8.54 -17.73
CA THR A 414 21.44 8.90 -19.10
C THR A 414 22.90 8.48 -19.36
N VAL A 415 23.18 8.09 -20.60
CA VAL A 415 24.51 7.63 -21.02
C VAL A 415 25.43 8.83 -21.25
N VAL A 416 26.62 8.79 -20.67
CA VAL A 416 27.66 9.79 -20.90
C VAL A 416 28.72 9.22 -21.82
N LYS A 417 29.02 9.92 -22.93
CA LYS A 417 30.11 9.55 -23.83
C LYS A 417 31.29 10.50 -23.69
N ARG A 418 32.50 9.95 -23.77
CA ARG A 418 33.77 10.68 -23.79
C ARG A 418 34.62 10.19 -24.95
N ASN A 419 35.25 11.12 -25.66
CA ASN A 419 36.20 10.81 -26.73
C ASN A 419 37.60 11.23 -26.28
N TYR A 420 38.48 10.25 -26.10
CA TYR A 420 39.85 10.45 -25.67
C TYR A 420 40.79 10.14 -26.84
N ASN A 421 41.68 11.08 -27.13
CA ASN A 421 42.76 10.90 -28.09
C ASN A 421 44.09 10.91 -27.35
N VAL A 422 44.60 9.72 -27.03
CA VAL A 422 45.85 9.54 -26.29
C VAL A 422 47.00 9.38 -27.28
N GLU A 423 47.87 10.37 -27.30
CA GLU A 423 49.06 10.34 -28.15
C GLU A 423 50.15 9.50 -27.46
N VAL A 424 50.49 8.36 -28.06
CA VAL A 424 51.64 7.56 -27.62
C VAL A 424 52.91 8.26 -28.08
N LYS A 425 53.72 8.73 -27.13
CA LYS A 425 55.10 9.15 -27.45
C LYS A 425 55.88 7.89 -27.79
N ASN A 426 56.09 7.66 -29.09
CA ASN A 426 57.02 6.62 -29.53
C ASN A 426 58.41 6.93 -28.97
N THR A 427 58.94 6.04 -28.14
CA THR A 427 60.33 6.11 -27.68
C THR A 427 61.19 5.07 -28.39
N TYR A 428 62.41 5.44 -28.73
CA TYR A 428 63.43 4.52 -29.19
C TYR A 428 63.81 3.55 -28.06
N THR A 429 63.91 2.26 -28.38
CA THR A 429 64.61 1.27 -27.54
C THR A 429 66.12 1.51 -27.60
N TYR A 430 66.89 0.95 -26.67
CA TYR A 430 68.36 1.03 -26.71
C TYR A 430 68.93 0.51 -28.05
N SER A 431 68.43 -0.61 -28.57
CA SER A 431 68.91 -1.18 -29.84
C SER A 431 68.64 -0.26 -31.04
N GLN A 432 67.46 0.38 -31.08
CA GLN A 432 67.15 1.38 -32.11
C GLN A 432 68.03 2.62 -31.95
N ALA A 433 68.25 3.08 -30.72
CA ALA A 433 69.14 4.20 -30.42
C ALA A 433 70.61 3.91 -30.81
N GLU A 434 71.13 2.73 -30.48
CA GLU A 434 72.47 2.28 -30.89
C GLU A 434 72.58 2.22 -32.42
N SER A 435 71.54 1.74 -33.10
CA SER A 435 71.48 1.73 -34.56
C SER A 435 71.51 3.16 -35.14
N GLN A 436 70.78 4.12 -34.54
CA GLN A 436 70.86 5.53 -34.94
C GLN A 436 72.27 6.10 -34.74
N LEU A 437 72.92 5.79 -33.61
CA LEU A 437 74.30 6.21 -33.35
C LEU A 437 75.26 5.65 -34.41
N LYS A 438 75.19 4.35 -34.72
CA LYS A 438 76.02 3.72 -35.76
C LYS A 438 75.82 4.39 -37.11
N ASN A 439 74.58 4.60 -37.52
CA ASN A 439 74.26 5.28 -38.79
C ASN A 439 74.86 6.69 -38.86
N VAL A 440 74.73 7.48 -37.77
CA VAL A 440 75.33 8.81 -37.70
C VAL A 440 76.86 8.74 -37.75
N LEU A 441 77.49 7.82 -37.03
CA LEU A 441 78.95 7.65 -37.05
C LEU A 441 79.48 7.18 -38.40
N ILE A 442 78.74 6.33 -39.12
CA ILE A 442 79.08 5.91 -40.50
C ILE A 442 78.99 7.12 -41.43
N SER A 443 77.90 7.89 -41.37
CA SER A 443 77.72 9.07 -42.24
C SER A 443 78.80 10.15 -42.02
N LYS A 444 79.29 10.30 -40.79
CA LYS A 444 80.41 11.19 -40.43
C LYS A 444 81.79 10.56 -40.66
N LYS A 445 81.86 9.35 -41.24
CA LYS A 445 83.10 8.61 -41.53
C LYS A 445 83.95 8.30 -40.29
N VAL A 446 83.32 8.21 -39.11
CA VAL A 446 83.94 7.70 -37.88
C VAL A 446 83.97 6.17 -37.92
N LEU A 447 82.91 5.57 -38.45
CA LEU A 447 82.82 4.14 -38.75
C LEU A 447 82.88 3.87 -40.25
N LYS A 448 83.44 2.71 -40.62
CA LYS A 448 83.31 2.12 -41.96
C LYS A 448 82.11 1.18 -42.05
N SER A 449 81.78 0.50 -40.96
CA SER A 449 80.61 -0.38 -40.81
C SER A 449 80.25 -0.50 -39.32
N ASP A 450 79.15 -1.18 -39.00
CA ASP A 450 78.60 -1.32 -37.63
C ASP A 450 79.59 -1.84 -36.58
N SER A 451 80.65 -2.53 -37.00
CA SER A 451 81.65 -3.13 -36.11
C SER A 451 83.10 -2.74 -36.44
N VAL A 452 83.31 -1.79 -37.36
CA VAL A 452 84.66 -1.40 -37.82
C VAL A 452 84.80 0.12 -37.91
N ALA A 453 85.78 0.66 -37.20
CA ALA A 453 86.18 2.07 -37.27
C ALA A 453 86.77 2.43 -38.64
N SER A 454 86.83 3.72 -38.98
CA SER A 454 87.38 4.17 -40.26
C SER A 454 88.86 3.82 -40.49
N ASP A 455 89.61 3.58 -39.41
CA ASP A 455 91.01 3.12 -39.45
C ASP A 455 91.17 1.59 -39.51
N GLY A 456 90.06 0.84 -39.59
CA GLY A 456 90.04 -0.62 -39.65
C GLY A 456 90.02 -1.33 -38.30
N SER A 457 90.06 -0.60 -37.18
CA SER A 457 89.95 -1.18 -35.83
C SER A 457 88.55 -1.73 -35.55
N GLY A 458 88.45 -2.74 -34.67
CA GLY A 458 87.14 -3.20 -34.18
C GLY A 458 86.50 -2.15 -33.27
N VAL A 459 85.18 -2.18 -33.11
CA VAL A 459 84.48 -1.25 -32.20
C VAL A 459 83.48 -1.96 -31.31
N ASN A 460 83.20 -1.34 -30.16
CA ASN A 460 82.18 -1.80 -29.22
C ASN A 460 81.34 -0.60 -28.75
N PHE A 461 80.04 -0.84 -28.60
CA PHE A 461 79.10 0.14 -28.07
C PHE A 461 78.57 -0.36 -26.72
N VAL A 462 78.78 0.43 -25.67
CA VAL A 462 78.45 0.04 -24.31
C VAL A 462 77.35 0.94 -23.79
N TYR A 463 76.21 0.36 -23.42
CA TYR A 463 75.18 1.06 -22.66
C TYR A 463 75.75 1.49 -21.31
N ILE A 464 75.68 2.79 -21.00
CA ILE A 464 76.10 3.34 -19.72
C ILE A 464 74.88 3.55 -18.84
N SER A 465 73.94 4.40 -19.28
CA SER A 465 72.73 4.71 -18.52
C SER A 465 71.64 5.29 -19.43
N LYS A 466 70.40 5.30 -18.94
CA LYS A 466 69.27 6.04 -19.52
C LYS A 466 68.97 7.18 -18.55
N THR A 467 69.21 8.42 -18.96
CA THR A 467 69.10 9.56 -18.06
C THR A 467 68.72 10.84 -18.79
N LYS A 468 68.25 11.83 -18.03
CA LYS A 468 67.87 13.14 -18.56
C LYS A 468 69.10 14.06 -18.61
N VAL A 469 69.42 14.56 -19.80
CA VAL A 469 70.50 15.53 -20.04
C VAL A 469 69.89 16.80 -20.61
N GLY A 470 69.83 17.85 -19.79
CA GLY A 470 69.02 19.04 -20.11
C GLY A 470 67.53 18.70 -20.17
N ASN A 471 66.89 18.96 -21.32
CA ASN A 471 65.46 18.65 -21.53
C ASN A 471 65.21 17.27 -22.15
N ASN A 472 66.25 16.56 -22.60
CA ASN A 472 66.10 15.32 -23.36
C ASN A 472 66.41 14.11 -22.47
N GLU A 473 65.56 13.08 -22.50
CA GLU A 473 65.89 11.78 -21.94
C GLU A 473 66.66 10.96 -22.99
N MET A 474 67.85 10.47 -22.64
CA MET A 474 68.79 9.90 -23.60
C MET A 474 69.37 8.56 -23.13
N TYR A 475 69.65 7.66 -24.06
CA TYR A 475 70.59 6.56 -23.82
C TYR A 475 72.02 7.10 -23.95
N ILE A 476 72.81 6.98 -22.89
CA ILE A 476 74.23 7.29 -22.88
C ILE A 476 74.99 6.05 -23.31
N ILE A 477 75.74 6.18 -24.40
CA ILE A 477 76.41 5.08 -25.08
C ILE A 477 77.89 5.43 -25.20
N ARG A 478 78.74 4.59 -24.61
CA ARG A 478 80.19 4.70 -24.75
C ARG A 478 80.62 3.96 -26.01
N TYR A 479 81.40 4.65 -26.83
CA TYR A 479 82.00 4.13 -28.05
C TYR A 479 83.46 3.80 -27.77
N ASP A 480 83.80 2.52 -27.82
CA ASP A 480 85.14 1.99 -27.57
C ASP A 480 85.75 1.45 -28.88
N VAL A 481 87.04 1.67 -29.09
CA VAL A 481 87.82 1.16 -30.23
C VAL A 481 88.78 0.07 -29.75
N ILE A 482 88.85 -1.02 -30.50
CA ILE A 482 89.65 -2.21 -30.21
C ILE A 482 90.75 -2.35 -31.25
N LYS A 483 92.00 -2.12 -30.84
CA LYS A 483 93.18 -2.15 -31.72
C LYS A 483 94.29 -2.95 -31.07
N GLY A 484 94.80 -3.98 -31.77
CA GLY A 484 95.89 -4.82 -31.27
C GLY A 484 95.59 -5.53 -29.93
N GLY A 485 94.32 -5.84 -29.66
CA GLY A 485 93.86 -6.47 -28.41
C GLY A 485 93.64 -5.52 -27.23
N SER A 486 93.89 -4.22 -27.39
CA SER A 486 93.59 -3.20 -26.38
C SER A 486 92.32 -2.43 -26.72
N THR A 487 91.50 -2.15 -25.71
CA THR A 487 90.25 -1.39 -25.83
C THR A 487 90.43 0.01 -25.24
N THR A 488 90.15 1.05 -26.01
CA THR A 488 90.22 2.44 -25.57
C THR A 488 88.90 3.15 -25.86
N THR A 489 88.39 3.94 -24.92
CA THR A 489 87.21 4.78 -25.14
C THR A 489 87.52 5.90 -26.11
N ALA A 490 86.81 5.89 -27.24
CA ALA A 490 86.97 6.87 -28.31
C ALA A 490 85.93 8.00 -28.24
N GLY A 491 84.79 7.77 -27.58
CA GLY A 491 83.79 8.81 -27.37
C GLY A 491 82.66 8.40 -26.45
N LEU A 492 81.90 9.40 -26.01
CA LEU A 492 80.66 9.23 -25.27
C LEU A 492 79.55 9.97 -26.03
N TYR A 493 78.47 9.25 -26.31
CA TYR A 493 77.37 9.74 -27.11
C TYR A 493 76.05 9.61 -26.35
N GLY A 494 75.11 10.48 -26.66
CA GLY A 494 73.75 10.43 -26.16
C GLY A 494 72.81 10.30 -27.33
N VAL A 495 71.82 9.42 -27.25
CA VAL A 495 70.75 9.33 -28.25
C VAL A 495 69.43 9.63 -27.58
N ASP A 496 68.76 10.69 -28.03
CA ASP A 496 67.47 11.12 -27.50
C ASP A 496 66.42 10.02 -27.72
N THR A 497 65.81 9.58 -26.62
CA THR A 497 64.81 8.53 -26.60
C THR A 497 63.56 8.89 -27.38
N SER A 498 63.25 10.17 -27.55
CA SER A 498 62.03 10.62 -28.25
C SER A 498 62.27 10.85 -29.74
N SER A 499 63.37 11.53 -30.10
CA SER A 499 63.65 11.93 -31.48
C SER A 499 64.62 11.02 -32.23
N GLY A 500 65.40 10.19 -31.53
CA GLY A 500 66.50 9.40 -32.11
C GLY A 500 67.72 10.23 -32.49
N LYS A 501 67.73 11.55 -32.23
CA LYS A 501 68.86 12.43 -32.51
C LYS A 501 70.08 12.05 -31.68
N VAL A 502 71.25 12.12 -32.31
CA VAL A 502 72.55 11.76 -31.73
C VAL A 502 73.28 13.02 -31.26
N TYR A 503 73.91 12.92 -30.08
CA TYR A 503 74.61 14.01 -29.42
C TYR A 503 75.98 13.51 -28.95
N THR A 504 76.96 14.40 -28.94
CA THR A 504 78.19 14.21 -28.16
C THR A 504 77.92 14.53 -26.71
N VAL A 505 78.43 13.69 -25.82
CA VAL A 505 78.24 13.82 -24.37
C VAL A 505 79.60 13.98 -23.70
N THR A 506 79.66 14.90 -22.74
CA THR A 506 80.82 15.12 -21.87
C THR A 506 80.38 15.08 -20.41
N GLY A 507 81.31 14.79 -19.50
CA GLY A 507 81.03 14.68 -18.06
C GLY A 507 80.99 13.22 -17.58
N THR A 508 80.48 13.04 -16.36
CA THR A 508 80.36 11.73 -15.69
C THR A 508 78.91 11.44 -15.38
N GLU A 509 78.61 10.18 -15.03
CA GLU A 509 77.27 9.74 -14.71
C GLU A 509 76.64 10.62 -13.62
N GLY A 510 75.48 11.21 -13.92
CA GLY A 510 74.79 12.17 -13.05
C GLY A 510 75.12 13.66 -13.31
N SER A 511 76.10 13.98 -14.15
CA SER A 511 76.46 15.37 -14.50
C SER A 511 76.91 15.51 -15.96
N TYR A 512 76.09 14.99 -16.88
CA TYR A 512 76.36 15.07 -18.32
C TYR A 512 76.00 16.43 -18.93
N SER A 513 76.76 16.81 -19.96
CA SER A 513 76.42 17.89 -20.90
C SER A 513 76.41 17.33 -22.32
N ALA A 514 75.40 17.69 -23.12
CA ALA A 514 75.21 17.17 -24.46
C ALA A 514 75.14 18.29 -25.52
N LYS A 515 75.74 18.03 -26.69
CA LYS A 515 75.64 18.88 -27.89
C LYS A 515 75.30 18.01 -29.10
N GLU A 516 74.28 18.40 -29.86
CA GLU A 516 73.84 17.67 -31.07
C GLU A 516 75.03 17.44 -32.01
N TYR A 517 75.22 16.19 -32.43
CA TYR A 517 76.49 15.71 -32.98
C TYR A 517 76.68 15.98 -34.47
#